data_AF-A0A820FU85-F1
#
_entry.id   AF-A0A820FU85-F1
#
_cell.length_a   1.000
_cell.length_b   1.000
_cell.length_c   1.000
_cell.angle_alpha   90.00
_cell.angle_beta   90.00
_cell.angle_gamma   90.00
#
_symmetry.space_group_name_H-M   'P 1'
#
loop_
_entity.id
_entity.type
_entity.pdbx_description
1 polymer ?
#
loop_
_entity_poly.entity_id
_entity_poly.type
_entity_poly.pdbx_seq_one_letter_code
_entity_poly.pdbx_strand_id
1 'polypeptide(L)'
;MFLVKEKTLNDVNLLSIISRHFYAKPHQDKSKSTGFALIYDTLDFAKKFEPRYRLARQGVVEPKKVARKQRKDRKNRMKKVRGTKKAVIKDSKKK
;
A
#
# COMPACT_ATOMS: atom_id res chain seq x y z
N MET A 1 -24.23 -17.93 0.27
CA MET A 1 -23.20 -18.71 -0.42
C MET A 1 -23.40 -18.49 -1.91
N PHE A 2 -22.82 -17.41 -2.46
CA PHE A 2 -22.90 -17.14 -3.90
C PHE A 2 -21.62 -17.61 -4.55
N LEU A 3 -21.77 -18.71 -5.28
CA LEU A 3 -20.81 -19.31 -6.16
C LEU A 3 -20.61 -18.35 -7.35
N VAL A 4 -19.55 -17.54 -7.33
CA VAL A 4 -19.15 -16.80 -8.53
C VAL A 4 -18.43 -17.80 -9.42
N LYS A 5 -19.17 -18.28 -10.44
CA LYS A 5 -18.64 -19.02 -11.59
C LYS A 5 -17.31 -18.42 -12.04
N GLU A 6 -16.31 -19.29 -12.22
CA GLU A 6 -14.99 -18.98 -12.73
C GLU A 6 -15.11 -18.13 -14.02
N LYS A 7 -14.90 -16.83 -13.88
CA LYS A 7 -14.46 -16.01 -14.99
C LYS A 7 -12.96 -16.23 -15.10
N THR A 8 -12.49 -16.62 -16.26
CA THR A 8 -11.08 -16.81 -16.60
C THR A 8 -10.32 -15.51 -16.34
N LEU A 9 -9.74 -15.40 -15.13
CA LEU A 9 -8.90 -14.30 -14.70
C LEU A 9 -7.47 -14.63 -15.13
N ASN A 10 -7.11 -14.21 -16.34
CA ASN A 10 -5.85 -14.56 -17.00
C ASN A 10 -4.59 -13.93 -16.39
N ASP A 11 -4.67 -13.35 -15.18
CA ASP A 11 -3.49 -12.88 -14.45
C ASP A 11 -3.53 -13.37 -13.01
N VAL A 12 -2.59 -14.24 -12.66
CA VAL A 12 -2.32 -14.76 -11.31
C VAL A 12 -2.20 -13.64 -10.26
N ASN A 13 -1.79 -12.44 -10.71
CA ASN A 13 -1.69 -11.23 -9.88
C ASN A 13 -3.05 -10.67 -9.45
N LEU A 14 -4.07 -10.71 -10.32
CA LEU A 14 -5.43 -10.27 -10.01
C LEU A 14 -6.10 -11.20 -8.98
N LEU A 15 -5.91 -12.52 -9.09
CA LEU A 15 -6.35 -13.50 -8.09
C LEU A 15 -5.65 -13.36 -6.73
N SER A 16 -4.37 -12.97 -6.72
CA SER A 16 -3.64 -12.70 -5.47
C SER A 16 -4.13 -11.43 -4.74
N ILE A 17 -4.63 -10.45 -5.50
CA ILE A 17 -5.28 -9.23 -4.98
C ILE A 17 -6.61 -9.59 -4.29
N ILE A 18 -7.33 -10.57 -4.84
CA ILE A 18 -8.65 -11.06 -4.37
C ILE A 18 -8.55 -11.84 -3.05
N SER A 19 -7.48 -12.61 -2.83
CA SER A 19 -7.45 -13.60 -1.74
C SER A 19 -6.91 -13.09 -0.40
N ARG A 20 -6.04 -12.07 -0.38
CA ARG A 20 -5.49 -11.51 0.88
C ARG A 20 -6.38 -10.42 1.47
N HIS A 21 -7.48 -10.89 2.02
CA HIS A 21 -8.42 -10.12 2.84
C HIS A 21 -7.72 -9.37 3.96
N PHE A 22 -7.90 -8.05 3.97
CA PHE A 22 -7.57 -7.22 5.11
C PHE A 22 -8.65 -7.51 6.17
N TYR A 23 -8.24 -8.12 7.29
CA TYR A 23 -9.11 -8.63 8.36
C TYR A 23 -10.01 -9.82 7.98
N ALA A 24 -9.41 -10.99 7.77
CA ALA A 24 -10.15 -12.24 7.95
C ALA A 24 -10.41 -12.42 9.45
N LYS A 25 -11.65 -12.25 9.89
CA LYS A 25 -12.03 -12.52 11.29
C LYS A 25 -12.36 -14.01 11.39
N PRO A 26 -11.62 -14.79 12.20
CA PRO A 26 -12.00 -16.17 12.45
C PRO A 26 -13.32 -16.19 13.22
N HIS A 27 -14.27 -17.03 12.77
CA HIS A 27 -15.46 -17.32 13.56
C HIS A 27 -15.04 -18.08 14.83
N GLN A 28 -15.86 -18.02 15.88
CA GLN A 28 -15.58 -18.73 17.15
C GLN A 28 -15.38 -20.23 16.90
N ASP A 29 -16.05 -20.78 15.90
CA ASP A 29 -15.80 -22.10 15.34
C ASP A 29 -14.83 -21.96 14.16
N LYS A 30 -13.63 -22.54 14.29
CA LYS A 30 -12.51 -22.45 13.32
C LYS A 30 -12.83 -22.90 11.89
N SER A 31 -14.01 -23.42 11.60
CA SER A 31 -14.37 -23.93 10.26
C SER A 31 -14.77 -22.83 9.28
N LYS A 32 -15.08 -21.61 9.74
CA LYS A 32 -15.53 -20.52 8.86
C LYS A 32 -14.75 -19.23 9.14
N SER A 33 -14.20 -18.63 8.09
CA SER A 33 -13.62 -17.29 8.11
C SER A 33 -14.40 -16.39 7.16
N THR A 34 -14.61 -15.14 7.55
CA THR A 34 -15.35 -14.16 6.74
C THR A 34 -14.42 -13.03 6.30
N GLY A 35 -14.62 -12.52 5.08
CA GLY A 35 -13.82 -11.45 4.50
C GLY A 35 -14.53 -10.76 3.33
N PHE A 36 -14.10 -9.51 3.06
CA PHE A 36 -14.50 -8.69 1.91
C PHE A 36 -13.44 -8.64 0.78
N ALA A 37 -13.85 -8.96 -0.45
CA ALA A 37 -13.02 -8.86 -1.64
C ALA A 37 -13.46 -7.69 -2.54
N LEU A 38 -12.50 -7.05 -3.19
CA LEU A 38 -12.74 -6.08 -4.27
C LEU A 38 -12.10 -6.64 -5.55
N ILE A 39 -12.84 -6.57 -6.66
CA ILE A 39 -12.39 -7.05 -7.97
C ILE A 39 -12.34 -5.84 -8.89
N TYR A 40 -11.21 -5.65 -9.55
CA TYR A 40 -11.01 -4.62 -10.58
C TYR A 40 -10.64 -5.29 -11.90
N ASP A 41 -11.02 -4.69 -13.01
CA ASP A 41 -10.71 -5.24 -14.34
C ASP A 41 -9.25 -5.02 -14.75
N THR A 42 -8.63 -3.91 -14.29
CA THR A 42 -7.23 -3.58 -14.62
C THR A 42 -6.43 -3.15 -13.38
N LEU A 43 -5.11 -3.32 -13.45
CA LEU A 43 -4.18 -2.96 -12.36
C LEU A 43 -4.10 -1.45 -12.11
N ASP A 44 -4.39 -0.63 -13.11
CA ASP A 44 -4.32 0.81 -12.98
C ASP A 44 -5.47 1.36 -12.14
N PHE A 45 -6.67 0.77 -12.27
CA PHE A 45 -7.78 1.08 -11.38
C PHE A 45 -7.46 0.66 -9.94
N ALA A 46 -6.87 -0.53 -9.75
CA ALA A 46 -6.46 -0.97 -8.42
C ALA A 46 -5.47 0.01 -7.76
N LYS A 47 -4.46 0.50 -8.48
CA LYS A 47 -3.48 1.46 -7.94
C LYS A 47 -4.08 2.82 -7.56
N LYS A 48 -5.13 3.25 -8.26
CA LYS A 48 -5.77 4.55 -8.05
C LYS A 48 -6.70 4.55 -6.84
N PHE A 49 -7.47 3.48 -6.66
CA PHE A 49 -8.51 3.41 -5.64
C PHE A 49 -8.08 2.70 -4.35
N GLU A 50 -7.12 1.76 -4.41
CA GLU A 50 -6.67 1.05 -3.21
C GLU A 50 -5.77 1.90 -2.32
N PRO A 51 -5.98 1.85 -0.99
CA PRO A 51 -5.02 2.39 -0.05
C PRO A 51 -3.64 1.75 -0.22
N ARG A 52 -2.59 2.59 -0.21
CA ARG A 52 -1.19 2.16 -0.42
C ARG A 52 -0.71 1.02 0.47
N TYR A 53 -1.25 0.86 1.68
CA TYR A 53 -0.84 -0.21 2.58
C TYR A 53 -1.30 -1.61 2.09
N ARG A 54 -2.42 -1.70 1.35
CA ARG A 54 -2.88 -2.96 0.75
C ARG A 54 -1.99 -3.35 -0.41
N LEU A 55 -1.66 -2.38 -1.27
CA LEU A 55 -0.73 -2.54 -2.39
C LEU A 55 0.67 -2.97 -1.91
N ALA A 56 1.14 -2.44 -0.77
CA ALA A 56 2.42 -2.84 -0.20
C ALA A 56 2.44 -4.28 0.32
N ARG A 57 1.33 -4.78 0.87
CA ARG A 57 1.19 -6.19 1.29
C ARG A 57 1.13 -7.16 0.11
N GLN A 58 0.62 -6.68 -1.03
CA GLN A 58 0.57 -7.42 -2.29
C GLN A 58 1.89 -7.35 -3.08
N GLY A 59 2.86 -6.54 -2.64
CA GLY A 59 4.16 -6.39 -3.32
C GLY A 59 4.14 -5.48 -4.55
N VAL A 60 3.01 -4.80 -4.83
CA VAL A 60 2.88 -3.92 -6.00
C VAL A 60 3.59 -2.56 -5.78
N VAL A 61 3.70 -2.11 -4.53
CA VAL A 61 4.27 -0.80 -4.17
C VAL A 61 5.18 -0.90 -2.96
N GLU A 62 6.37 -0.30 -3.03
CA GLU A 62 7.25 -0.22 -1.86
C GLU A 62 6.71 0.72 -0.76
N PRO A 63 6.78 0.31 0.52
CA PRO A 63 6.38 1.16 1.63
C PRO A 63 7.36 2.34 1.80
N LYS A 64 6.82 3.51 2.16
CA LYS A 64 7.65 4.68 2.47
C LYS A 64 8.40 4.47 3.79
N LYS A 65 9.72 4.32 3.73
CA LYS A 65 10.60 4.07 4.89
C LYS A 65 10.85 5.29 5.78
N VAL A 66 10.54 6.52 5.32
CA VAL A 66 10.88 7.74 6.08
C VAL A 66 9.90 7.98 7.23
N ALA A 67 10.41 7.86 8.46
CA ALA A 67 9.67 8.10 9.71
C ALA A 67 9.16 9.54 9.87
N ARG A 68 8.06 9.71 10.62
CA ARG A 68 7.41 11.02 10.86
C ARG A 68 8.34 12.05 11.50
N LYS A 69 9.15 11.64 12.49
CA LYS A 69 10.15 12.50 13.17
C LYS A 69 11.15 13.09 12.17
N GLN A 70 11.75 12.23 11.33
CA GLN A 70 12.74 12.66 10.34
C GLN A 70 12.20 13.68 9.32
N ARG A 71 10.91 13.58 8.95
CA ARG A 71 10.25 14.57 8.06
C ARG A 71 10.08 15.92 8.74
N LYS A 72 9.68 15.93 10.02
CA LYS A 72 9.53 17.16 10.81
C LYS A 72 10.87 17.83 11.06
N ASP A 73 11.89 17.07 11.43
CA ASP A 73 13.24 17.60 11.69
C ASP A 73 13.86 18.19 10.42
N ARG A 74 13.70 17.52 9.27
CA ARG A 74 14.12 18.07 7.96
C ARG A 74 13.41 19.39 7.66
N LYS A 75 12.09 19.46 7.85
CA LYS A 75 11.30 20.69 7.64
C LYS A 75 11.80 21.83 8.53
N ASN A 76 12.08 21.55 9.81
CA ASN A 76 12.56 22.56 10.75
C ASN A 76 13.97 23.05 10.42
N ARG A 77 14.88 22.19 9.96
CA ARG A 77 16.22 22.61 9.49
C ARG A 77 16.14 23.47 8.23
N MET A 78 15.29 23.11 7.27
CA MET A 78 15.10 23.88 6.04
C MET A 78 14.52 25.28 6.27
N LYS A 79 13.74 25.48 7.35
CA LYS A 79 13.23 26.81 7.72
C LYS A 79 14.33 27.76 8.21
N LYS A 80 15.44 27.24 8.75
CA LYS A 80 16.54 28.06 9.31
C LYS A 80 17.43 28.69 8.23
N VAL A 81 17.49 28.11 7.03
CA VAL A 81 18.38 28.57 5.95
C VAL A 81 17.61 29.21 4.80
N ARG A 82 18.29 30.10 4.06
CA ARG A 82 17.74 30.86 2.93
C ARG A 82 18.60 30.66 1.67
N GLY A 83 18.02 30.96 0.50
CA GLY A 83 18.72 30.86 -0.79
C GLY A 83 19.26 29.45 -1.11
N THR A 84 20.41 29.43 -1.79
CA THR A 84 21.11 28.21 -2.25
C THR A 84 21.51 27.26 -1.11
N LYS A 85 21.67 27.76 0.12
CA LYS A 85 21.99 26.95 1.32
C LYS A 85 20.91 25.89 1.65
N LYS A 86 19.69 26.01 1.11
CA LYS A 86 18.63 24.98 1.25
C LYS A 86 18.95 23.68 0.52
N ALA A 87 19.67 23.73 -0.61
CA ALA A 87 19.99 22.55 -1.42
C ALA A 87 20.89 21.59 -0.62
N VAL A 88 21.92 22.12 0.05
CA VAL A 88 22.86 21.35 0.89
C VAL A 88 22.13 20.54 1.98
N ILE A 89 21.15 21.15 2.65
CA ILE A 89 20.38 20.45 3.70
C ILE A 89 19.46 19.37 3.12
N LYS A 90 18.96 19.57 1.90
CA LYS A 90 18.11 18.58 1.21
C LYS A 90 18.91 17.34 0.82
N ASP A 91 20.15 17.53 0.37
CA ASP A 91 20.99 16.48 -0.22
C ASP A 91 21.89 15.77 0.81
N SER A 92 22.00 16.29 2.04
CA SER A 92 22.73 15.69 3.18
C SER A 92 22.28 14.28 3.63
N LYS A 93 21.43 13.59 2.85
CA LYS A 93 20.99 12.21 3.10
C LYS A 93 21.14 11.29 1.87
N LYS A 94 21.86 11.72 0.83
CA LYS A 94 22.17 10.90 -0.36
C LYS A 94 23.68 10.61 -0.40
N LYS A 95 24.17 9.95 0.64
CA LYS A 95 25.47 9.27 0.69
C LYS A 95 25.29 8.03 1.55
#